data_AF-A0A1V2ID45-F1
#
_entry.id   AF-A0A1V2ID45-F1
#
_cell.length_a   1.000
_cell.length_b   1.000
_cell.length_c   1.000
_cell.angle_alpha   90.00
_cell.angle_beta   90.00
_cell.angle_gamma   90.00
#
_symmetry.space_group_name_H-M   'P 1'
#
loop_
_entity.id
_entity.type
_entity.pdbx_description
1 polymer ?
#
loop_
_entity_poly.entity_id
_entity_poly.type
_entity_poly.pdbx_seq_one_letter_code
_entity_poly.pdbx_strand_id
1 'polypeptide(L)'
;MFPAMLAALAELDPAKWLFYDDQIKGRLSEAAQKRWETFLMSTAGRRYRTRVYNEIDATAEARGRVEGRVEGRAEGVARATLALLEKRGLTVPAKIHDRILACTDTEQADLWFDRAFTAMTAEDVVRVD
;
A
#
# COMPACT_ATOMS: atom_id res chain seq x y z
N MET A 1 11.10 -2.98 -37.34
CA MET A 1 10.11 -3.59 -36.43
C MET A 1 10.19 -2.98 -35.03
N PHE A 2 11.28 -3.14 -34.27
CA PHE A 2 11.40 -2.63 -32.90
C PHE A 2 11.18 -1.11 -32.70
N PRO A 3 11.62 -0.20 -33.59
CA PRO A 3 11.30 1.23 -33.45
C PRO A 3 9.80 1.54 -33.57
N ALA A 4 9.10 0.90 -34.51
CA ALA A 4 7.65 1.07 -34.68
C ALA A 4 6.86 0.45 -33.52
N MET A 5 7.33 -0.69 -33.00
CA MET A 5 6.76 -1.32 -31.81
C MET A 5 6.92 -0.43 -30.57
N LEU A 6 8.10 0.16 -30.38
CA LEU A 6 8.33 1.13 -29.30
C LEU A 6 7.46 2.38 -29.44
N ALA A 7 7.28 2.90 -30.66
CA ALA A 7 6.43 4.06 -30.90
C ALA A 7 4.97 3.78 -30.52
N ALA A 8 4.43 2.63 -30.95
CA ALA A 8 3.06 2.22 -30.59
C ALA A 8 2.90 2.00 -29.08
N LEU A 9 3.89 1.37 -28.45
CA LEU A 9 3.92 1.16 -27.01
C LEU A 9 4.00 2.48 -26.22
N ALA A 10 4.74 3.48 -26.72
CA ALA A 10 4.92 4.77 -26.05
C ALA A 10 3.66 5.66 -26.03
N GLU A 11 2.66 5.34 -26.86
CA GLU A 11 1.34 6.02 -26.86
C GLU A 11 0.40 5.46 -25.79
N LEU A 12 0.75 4.31 -25.19
CA LEU A 12 -0.05 3.69 -24.15
C LEU A 12 0.21 4.31 -22.78
N ASP A 13 -0.81 4.30 -21.94
CA ASP A 13 -0.66 4.47 -20.49
C ASP A 13 0.29 3.39 -19.92
N PRO A 14 1.11 3.70 -18.90
CA PRO A 14 2.10 2.77 -18.36
C PRO A 14 1.57 1.39 -17.96
N ALA A 15 0.34 1.30 -17.44
CA ALA A 15 -0.23 0.01 -17.03
C ALA A 15 -0.51 -0.87 -18.24
N LYS A 16 -0.99 -0.28 -19.34
CA LYS A 16 -1.18 -0.98 -20.62
C LYS A 16 0.16 -1.31 -21.26
N TRP A 17 1.13 -0.41 -21.17
CA TRP A 17 2.47 -0.67 -21.67
C TRP A 17 3.10 -1.91 -21.02
N LEU A 18 3.08 -2.00 -19.68
CA LEU A 18 3.61 -3.13 -18.93
C LEU A 18 2.96 -4.44 -19.36
N PHE A 19 1.63 -4.44 -19.49
CA PHE A 19 0.87 -5.61 -19.94
C PHE A 19 1.29 -6.05 -21.34
N TYR A 20 1.40 -5.13 -22.30
CA TYR A 20 1.77 -5.49 -23.67
C TYR A 20 3.26 -5.80 -23.83
N ASP A 21 4.17 -5.17 -23.08
CA ASP A 21 5.60 -5.53 -23.09
C ASP A 21 5.82 -6.97 -22.58
N ASP A 22 5.12 -7.38 -21.51
CA ASP A 22 5.18 -8.74 -20.97
C ASP A 22 4.59 -9.77 -21.95
N GLN A 23 3.43 -9.48 -22.55
CA GLN A 23 2.80 -10.32 -23.57
C GLN A 23 3.65 -10.45 -24.85
N ILE A 24 4.33 -9.38 -25.25
CA ILE A 24 5.24 -9.39 -26.40
C ILE A 24 6.47 -10.22 -26.06
N LYS A 25 7.12 -9.98 -24.92
CA LYS A 25 8.29 -10.76 -24.47
C LYS A 25 7.98 -12.25 -24.36
N GLY A 26 6.85 -12.62 -23.77
CA GLY A 26 6.42 -14.02 -23.65
C GLY A 26 6.23 -14.75 -24.99
N ARG A 27 6.10 -14.02 -26.10
CA ARG A 27 5.95 -14.57 -27.46
C ARG A 27 7.23 -14.49 -28.30
N LEU A 28 8.25 -13.76 -27.83
CA LEU A 28 9.55 -13.65 -28.51
C LEU A 28 10.43 -14.84 -28.13
N SER A 29 11.25 -15.31 -29.09
CA SER A 29 12.36 -16.21 -28.76
C SER A 29 13.37 -15.50 -27.86
N GLU A 30 14.14 -16.25 -27.08
CA GLU A 30 15.17 -15.70 -26.18
C GLU A 30 16.17 -14.78 -26.92
N ALA A 31 16.56 -15.17 -28.13
CA ALA A 31 17.41 -14.33 -29.00
C ALA A 31 16.73 -13.02 -29.43
N ALA A 32 15.41 -13.04 -29.65
CA ALA A 32 14.64 -11.84 -29.99
C ALA A 32 14.37 -10.97 -28.75
N GLN A 33 14.14 -11.56 -27.58
CA GLN A 33 14.06 -10.85 -26.30
C GLN A 33 15.36 -10.09 -26.02
N LYS A 34 16.52 -10.76 -26.11
CA LYS A 34 17.82 -10.13 -25.87
C LYS A 34 18.10 -8.97 -26.83
N ARG A 35 17.67 -9.09 -28.08
CA ARG A 35 17.77 -8.00 -29.08
C ARG A 35 16.81 -6.85 -28.79
N TRP A 36 15.60 -7.14 -28.31
CA TRP A 36 14.62 -6.14 -27.87
C TRP A 36 15.12 -5.37 -26.64
N GLU A 37 15.66 -6.06 -25.64
CA GLU A 37 16.26 -5.45 -24.44
C GLU A 37 17.45 -4.56 -24.80
N THR A 38 18.36 -5.04 -25.65
CA THR A 38 19.51 -4.25 -26.13
C THR A 38 19.05 -2.98 -26.86
N PHE A 39 17.99 -3.09 -27.66
CA PHE A 39 17.39 -1.95 -28.36
C PHE A 39 16.76 -0.93 -27.39
N LEU A 40 15.98 -1.39 -26.40
CA LEU A 40 15.40 -0.53 -25.36
C LEU A 40 16.48 0.17 -24.52
N MET A 41 17.55 -0.54 -24.14
CA MET A 41 18.63 0.01 -23.33
C MET A 41 19.46 1.06 -24.07
N SER A 42 19.67 0.90 -25.38
CA SER A 42 20.51 1.80 -26.19
C SER A 42 19.75 2.99 -26.79
N THR A 43 18.50 2.78 -27.23
CA THR A 43 17.76 3.77 -28.04
C THR A 43 16.63 4.44 -27.24
N ALA A 44 15.91 3.69 -26.41
CA ALA A 44 14.79 4.20 -25.60
C ALA A 44 15.22 4.68 -24.20
N GLY A 45 16.44 4.32 -23.78
CA GLY A 45 16.82 4.12 -22.40
C GLY A 45 16.89 5.35 -21.48
N ARG A 46 16.58 6.58 -21.88
CA ARG A 46 16.50 7.71 -20.92
C ARG A 46 15.09 8.24 -20.76
N ARG A 47 14.49 8.70 -21.86
CA ARG A 47 13.15 9.31 -21.84
C ARG A 47 12.06 8.35 -21.39
N TYR A 48 12.18 7.08 -21.78
CA TYR A 48 11.20 6.04 -21.49
C TYR A 48 11.33 5.51 -20.05
N ARG A 49 12.57 5.25 -19.59
CA ARG A 49 12.85 4.87 -18.20
C ARG A 49 12.36 5.93 -17.23
N THR A 50 12.66 7.21 -17.45
CA THR A 50 12.22 8.26 -16.52
C THR A 50 10.70 8.35 -16.44
N ARG A 51 9.95 8.36 -17.55
CA ARG A 51 8.50 8.56 -17.46
C ARG A 51 7.77 7.38 -16.78
N VAL A 52 7.98 6.16 -17.26
CA VAL A 52 7.23 5.00 -16.75
C VAL A 52 7.69 4.59 -15.35
N TYR A 53 8.99 4.65 -15.04
CA TYR A 53 9.43 4.38 -13.67
C TYR A 53 8.96 5.47 -12.72
N ASN A 54 9.02 6.76 -13.10
CA ASN A 54 8.51 7.83 -12.23
C ASN A 54 7.02 7.69 -11.95
N GLU A 55 6.20 7.26 -12.93
CA GLU A 55 4.76 7.08 -12.73
C GLU A 55 4.46 5.83 -11.85
N ILE A 56 5.23 4.76 -12.01
CA ILE A 56 5.17 3.58 -11.12
C ILE A 56 5.59 3.95 -9.70
N ASP A 57 6.73 4.61 -9.54
CA ASP A 57 7.25 5.05 -8.25
C ASP A 57 6.28 6.02 -7.57
N ALA A 58 5.74 7.00 -8.30
CA ALA A 58 4.73 7.93 -7.77
C ALA A 58 3.45 7.21 -7.32
N THR A 59 3.01 6.18 -8.06
CA THR A 59 1.86 5.37 -7.68
C THR A 59 2.15 4.52 -6.45
N ALA A 60 3.32 3.89 -6.38
CA ALA A 60 3.76 3.09 -5.24
C ALA A 60 3.91 3.95 -3.99
N GLU A 61 4.54 5.12 -4.10
CA GLU A 61 4.62 6.09 -3.02
C GLU A 61 3.24 6.59 -2.58
N ALA A 62 2.34 6.88 -3.52
CA ALA A 62 0.99 7.32 -3.17
C ALA A 62 0.23 6.25 -2.39
N ARG A 63 0.31 4.99 -2.81
CA ARG A 63 -0.27 3.84 -2.09
C ARG A 63 0.35 3.69 -0.70
N GLY A 64 1.68 3.65 -0.62
CA GLY A 64 2.38 3.52 0.67
C GLY A 64 2.10 4.67 1.63
N ARG A 65 1.92 5.90 1.13
CA ARG A 65 1.49 7.04 1.96
C ARG A 65 0.06 6.90 2.46
N VAL A 66 -0.85 6.33 1.67
CA VAL A 66 -2.23 6.09 2.11
C VAL A 66 -2.27 4.97 3.14
N GLU A 67 -1.67 3.83 2.83
CA GLU A 67 -1.56 2.67 3.72
C GLU A 67 -0.92 3.06 5.06
N GLY A 68 0.24 3.71 5.03
CA GLY A 68 0.94 4.14 6.25
C GLY A 68 0.17 5.18 7.07
N ARG A 69 -0.68 6.03 6.45
CA ARG A 69 -1.56 6.93 7.19
C ARG A 69 -2.72 6.20 7.87
N VAL A 70 -3.31 5.21 7.21
CA VAL A 70 -4.40 4.41 7.76
C VAL A 70 -3.89 3.58 8.93
N GLU A 71 -2.78 2.85 8.74
CA GLU A 71 -2.14 2.06 9.80
C GLU A 71 -1.70 2.94 10.96
N GLY A 72 -1.01 4.05 10.68
CA GLY A 72 -0.57 4.99 11.71
C GLY A 72 -1.72 5.64 12.49
N ARG A 73 -2.87 5.87 11.83
CA ARG A 73 -4.09 6.34 12.50
C ARG A 73 -4.64 5.28 13.44
N ALA A 74 -4.85 4.06 12.97
CA ALA A 74 -5.38 2.97 13.79
C ALA A 74 -4.49 2.71 15.02
N GLU A 75 -3.17 2.63 14.82
CA GLU A 75 -2.20 2.44 15.89
C GLU A 75 -2.19 3.62 16.89
N GLY A 76 -2.29 4.85 16.37
CA GLY A 76 -2.40 6.06 17.20
C GLY A 76 -3.64 6.06 18.09
N VAL A 77 -4.80 5.73 17.53
CA VAL A 77 -6.08 5.66 18.25
C VAL A 77 -6.09 4.50 19.24
N ALA A 78 -5.53 3.34 18.89
CA ALA A 78 -5.36 2.22 19.80
C ALA A 78 -4.53 2.60 21.04
N ARG A 79 -3.38 3.25 20.86
CA ARG A 79 -2.56 3.76 21.96
C ARG A 79 -3.29 4.80 22.81
N ALA A 80 -4.04 5.71 22.17
CA ALA A 80 -4.83 6.71 22.88
C ALA A 80 -5.93 6.07 23.73
N THR A 81 -6.57 5.02 23.21
CA THR A 81 -7.58 4.22 23.92
C THR A 81 -6.99 3.60 25.19
N LEU A 82 -5.84 2.94 25.07
CA LEU A 82 -5.15 2.34 26.22
C LEU A 82 -4.74 3.38 27.26
N ALA A 83 -4.16 4.50 26.83
CA ALA A 83 -3.79 5.60 27.72
C ALA A 83 -5.01 6.21 28.43
N LEU A 84 -6.17 6.26 27.77
CA LEU A 84 -7.41 6.72 28.38
C LEU A 84 -7.90 5.74 29.46
N LEU A 85 -7.90 4.43 29.18
CA LEU A 85 -8.29 3.41 30.16
C LEU A 85 -7.39 3.45 31.41
N GLU A 86 -6.07 3.60 31.21
CA GLU A 86 -5.11 3.77 32.30
C GLU A 86 -5.41 5.01 33.13
N LYS A 87 -5.65 6.18 32.49
CA LYS A 87 -6.02 7.42 33.19
C LYS A 87 -7.33 7.32 33.96
N ARG A 88 -8.24 6.45 33.51
CA ARG A 88 -9.50 6.14 34.20
C ARG A 88 -9.32 5.12 35.33
N GLY A 89 -8.12 4.59 35.54
CA GLY A 89 -7.82 3.60 36.56
C GLY A 89 -8.37 2.21 36.24
N LEU A 90 -8.69 1.94 34.97
CA LEU A 90 -9.22 0.65 34.54
C LEU A 90 -8.06 -0.31 34.27
N THR A 91 -8.08 -1.46 34.93
CA THR A 91 -7.14 -2.55 34.63
C THR A 91 -7.45 -3.12 33.25
N VAL A 92 -6.45 -3.15 32.37
CA VAL A 92 -6.56 -3.74 31.04
C VAL A 92 -5.85 -5.09 31.05
N PRO A 93 -6.57 -6.23 30.94
CA PRO A 93 -5.95 -7.54 30.80
C PRO A 93 -5.05 -7.60 29.56
N ALA A 94 -3.92 -8.30 29.63
CA ALA A 94 -2.93 -8.40 28.54
C ALA A 94 -3.58 -8.79 27.19
N LYS A 95 -4.52 -9.74 27.20
CA LYS A 95 -5.25 -10.15 25.99
C LYS A 95 -6.03 -9.01 25.33
N ILE A 96 -6.64 -8.12 26.11
CA ILE A 96 -7.38 -6.96 25.59
C ILE A 96 -6.40 -5.89 25.13
N HIS A 97 -5.34 -5.65 25.88
CA HIS A 97 -4.27 -4.75 25.51
C HIS A 97 -3.69 -5.11 24.13
N ASP A 98 -3.32 -6.36 23.93
CA ASP A 98 -2.73 -6.85 22.68
C ASP A 98 -3.74 -6.80 21.52
N ARG A 99 -5.02 -7.09 21.81
CA ARG A 99 -6.10 -6.94 20.81
C ARG A 99 -6.28 -5.49 20.38
N ILE A 100 -6.20 -4.54 21.30
CA ILE A 100 -6.32 -3.10 20.99
C ILE A 100 -5.14 -2.67 20.13
N LEU A 101 -3.90 -3.02 20.50
CA LEU A 101 -2.71 -2.65 19.72
C LEU A 101 -2.64 -3.31 18.34
N ALA A 102 -3.18 -4.52 18.18
CA ALA A 102 -3.19 -5.22 16.90
C ALA A 102 -4.29 -4.73 15.93
N CYS A 103 -5.11 -3.74 16.32
CA CYS A 103 -6.20 -3.25 15.48
C CYS A 103 -5.66 -2.40 14.32
N THR A 104 -5.90 -2.87 13.10
CA THR A 104 -5.59 -2.14 11.85
C THR A 104 -6.81 -1.49 11.21
N ASP A 105 -8.01 -1.80 11.71
CA ASP A 105 -9.26 -1.17 11.29
C ASP A 105 -9.47 0.15 12.04
N THR A 106 -9.45 1.26 11.30
CA THR A 106 -9.62 2.60 11.85
C THR A 106 -11.02 2.85 12.42
N GLU A 107 -12.07 2.28 11.84
CA GLU A 107 -13.44 2.48 12.31
C GLU A 107 -13.65 1.74 13.63
N GLN A 108 -13.14 0.51 13.71
CA GLN A 108 -13.15 -0.25 14.96
C GLN A 108 -12.32 0.43 16.04
N ALA A 109 -11.14 0.97 15.70
CA ALA A 109 -10.32 1.71 16.65
C ALA A 109 -11.02 2.97 17.18
N ASP A 110 -11.66 3.74 16.30
CA ASP A 110 -12.43 4.94 16.68
C ASP A 110 -13.62 4.57 17.58
N LEU A 111 -14.35 3.48 17.27
CA LEU A 111 -15.43 2.97 18.12
C LEU A 111 -14.95 2.58 19.53
N TRP A 112 -13.79 1.91 19.62
CA TRP A 112 -13.20 1.53 20.90
C TRP A 112 -12.77 2.77 21.69
N PHE A 113 -12.19 3.77 21.01
CA PHE A 113 -11.82 5.03 21.63
C PHE A 113 -13.04 5.75 22.23
N ASP A 114 -14.14 5.81 21.48
CA ASP A 114 -15.39 6.43 21.97
C ASP A 114 -15.96 5.69 23.18
N ARG A 115 -15.97 4.35 23.14
CA ARG A 115 -16.44 3.53 24.27
C ARG A 115 -15.55 3.70 25.51
N ALA A 116 -14.26 3.92 25.33
CA ALA A 116 -13.32 4.08 26.44
C ALA A 116 -13.58 5.32 27.31
N PHE A 117 -14.44 6.26 26.89
CA PHE A 117 -14.87 7.37 27.75
C PHE A 117 -15.86 6.95 28.84
N THR A 118 -16.72 5.96 28.57
CA THR A 118 -17.81 5.56 29.48
C THR A 118 -17.72 4.12 29.96
N ALA A 119 -16.82 3.30 29.38
CA ALA A 119 -16.57 1.92 29.78
C ALA A 119 -16.35 1.77 31.29
N MET A 120 -16.90 0.73 31.93
CA MET A 120 -16.59 0.42 33.33
C MET A 120 -15.48 -0.63 33.45
N THR A 121 -15.24 -1.37 32.37
CA THR A 121 -14.21 -2.41 32.26
C THR A 121 -13.51 -2.31 30.89
N ALA A 122 -12.33 -2.93 30.75
CA ALA A 122 -11.65 -2.98 29.45
C ALA A 122 -12.44 -3.84 28.43
N GLU A 123 -13.22 -4.80 28.91
CA GLU A 123 -14.11 -5.64 28.11
C GLU A 123 -15.22 -4.84 27.41
N ASP A 124 -15.78 -3.83 28.09
CA ASP A 124 -16.85 -2.98 27.53
C ASP A 124 -16.39 -2.27 26.25
N VAL A 125 -15.10 -1.93 26.17
CA VAL A 125 -14.50 -1.28 25.00
C VAL A 125 -14.54 -2.20 23.79
N VAL A 126 -14.08 -3.44 23.96
CA VAL A 126 -13.83 -4.39 22.86
C VAL A 126 -14.98 -5.36 22.60
N ARG A 127 -16.14 -5.14 23.23
CA ARG A 127 -17.36 -5.93 23.02
C ARG A 127 -17.79 -5.90 21.56
N VAL A 128 -18.21 -7.05 21.05
CA VAL A 128 -18.90 -7.17 19.75
C VAL A 128 -20.39 -7.04 20.05
N ASP A 129 -21.08 -6.12 19.36
CA ASP A 129 -22.54 -5.99 19.46
C ASP A 129 -23.25 -7.07 18.63
#